data_AF-A0A2R8ZG87-F1
#
_entry.id   AF-A0A2R8ZG87-F1
#
_cell.length_a   1.000
_cell.length_b   1.000
_cell.length_c   1.000
_cell.angle_alpha   90.00
_cell.angle_beta   90.00
_cell.angle_gamma   90.00
#
_symmetry.space_group_name_H-M   'P 1'
#
loop_
_entity.id
_entity.type
_entity.pdbx_description
1 polymer ?
#
loop_
_entity_poly.entity_id
_entity_poly.type
_entity_poly.pdbx_seq_one_letter_code
_entity_poly.pdbx_strand_id
1 'polypeptide(L)' 'MVNLLQIVRDHWVHVLVPMGFVTGCYLDRKSDERLTTFRNKSMLFKRELRPNKEVTWK' A
#
# COMPACT_ATOMS: atom_id res chain seq x y z
N MET A 1 -32.56 11.24 -20.92
CA MET A 1 -31.80 12.11 -20.00
C MET A 1 -31.28 11.20 -18.91
N VAL A 2 -30.03 10.73 -19.00
CA VAL A 2 -29.46 9.84 -17.97
C VAL A 2 -29.21 10.67 -16.73
N ASN A 3 -29.93 10.36 -15.65
CA ASN A 3 -29.86 11.10 -14.41
C ASN A 3 -28.65 10.59 -13.61
N LEU A 4 -27.79 11.49 -13.11
CA LEU A 4 -26.59 11.14 -12.33
C LEU A 4 -26.92 10.19 -11.17
N LEU A 5 -28.11 10.37 -10.58
CA LEU A 5 -28.66 9.53 -9.52
C LEU A 5 -28.87 8.05 -9.93
N GLN A 6 -29.22 7.78 -11.19
CA GLN A 6 -29.39 6.42 -11.70
C GLN A 6 -28.04 5.74 -11.92
N ILE A 7 -27.06 6.47 -12.47
CA ILE A 7 -25.71 5.95 -12.71
C ILE A 7 -25.04 5.59 -11.38
N VAL A 8 -25.14 6.46 -10.37
CA VAL A 8 -24.60 6.16 -9.04
C VAL A 8 -25.28 4.93 -8.45
N ARG A 9 -26.60 4.77 -8.60
CA ARG A 9 -27.32 3.61 -8.06
C ARG A 9 -26.94 2.29 -8.74
N ASP A 10 -26.76 2.31 -10.05
CA ASP A 10 -26.49 1.09 -10.82
C ASP A 10 -25.00 0.71 -10.87
N HIS A 11 -24.09 1.70 -10.89
CA HIS A 11 -22.64 1.45 -11.10
C HIS A 11 -21.78 1.55 -9.84
N TRP A 12 -22.35 1.90 -8.68
CA TRP A 12 -21.60 1.97 -7.41
C TRP A 12 -20.85 0.67 -7.08
N VAL A 13 -21.42 -0.48 -7.44
CA VAL A 13 -20.85 -1.80 -7.17
C VAL A 13 -19.47 -1.97 -7.81
N HIS A 14 -19.23 -1.36 -8.97
CA HIS A 14 -17.93 -1.43 -9.66
C HIS A 14 -16.81 -0.71 -8.92
N VAL A 15 -17.13 0.22 -8.02
CA VAL A 15 -16.15 0.96 -7.20
C VAL A 15 -15.69 0.15 -5.99
N LEU A 16 -16.48 -0.84 -5.54
CA LEU A 16 -16.19 -1.62 -4.34
C LEU A 16 -14.89 -2.42 -4.45
N VAL A 17 -14.66 -3.08 -5.58
CA VAL A 17 -13.48 -3.93 -5.76
C VAL A 17 -12.18 -3.10 -5.84
N PRO A 18 -12.09 -2.03 -6.65
CA PRO A 18 -10.94 -1.14 -6.65
C PRO A 18 -10.65 -0.51 -5.28
N MET A 19 -11.69 -0.06 -4.57
CA MET A 19 -11.52 0.51 -3.23
C MET A 19 -11.03 -0.53 -2.23
N GLY A 20 -11.55 -1.75 -2.30
CA GLY A 20 -11.08 -2.88 -1.48
C GLY A 20 -9.62 -3.21 -1.74
N PHE A 21 -9.20 -3.22 -2.99
CA PHE A 21 -7.80 -3.46 -3.38
C PHE A 21 -6.86 -2.37 -2.82
N VAL A 22 -7.21 -1.09 -3.00
CA VAL A 22 -6.41 0.03 -2.46
C VAL A 22 -6.32 -0.07 -0.92
N THR A 23 -7.41 -0.43 -0.26
CA THR A 23 -7.44 -0.60 1.19
C THR A 23 -6.55 -1.77 1.62
N GLY A 24 -6.60 -2.90 0.91
CA GLY A 24 -5.71 -4.04 1.16
C GLY A 24 -4.24 -3.67 1.04
N CYS A 25 -3.84 -3.03 -0.07
CA CYS A 25 -2.46 -2.58 -0.25
C CYS A 25 -2.01 -1.60 0.84
N TYR A 26 -2.91 -0.74 1.32
CA TYR A 26 -2.59 0.18 2.41
C TYR A 26 -2.35 -0.55 3.73
N LEU A 27 -3.19 -1.56 4.04
CA LEU A 27 -3.04 -2.37 5.25
C LEU A 27 -1.78 -3.21 5.23
N ASP A 28 -1.45 -3.84 4.09
CA ASP A 28 -0.23 -4.62 3.91
C ASP A 28 1.00 -3.74 4.12
N ARG A 29 1.04 -2.56 3.48
CA ARG A 29 2.14 -1.60 3.64
C ARG A 29 2.28 -1.13 5.10
N LYS A 30 1.17 -0.90 5.80
CA LYS A 30 1.20 -0.55 7.22
C LYS A 30 1.72 -1.70 8.10
N SER A 31 1.45 -2.94 7.71
CA SER A 31 1.98 -4.14 8.39
C SER A 31 3.50 -4.23 8.18
N ASP A 32 3.96 -4.06 6.95
CA ASP A 32 5.39 -4.08 6.60
C ASP A 32 6.19 -3.02 7.36
N GLU A 33 5.65 -1.80 7.49
CA GLU A 33 6.25 -0.73 8.29
C GLU A 33 6.47 -1.14 9.76
N ARG A 34 5.56 -1.95 10.34
CA ARG A 34 5.71 -2.51 11.71
C ARG A 34 6.75 -3.63 11.77
N LEU A 35 6.98 -4.35 10.68
CA LEU A 35 7.95 -5.45 10.57
C LEU A 35 9.37 -4.99 10.19
N THR A 36 9.67 -3.70 10.33
CA THR A 36 10.98 -3.13 9.97
C THR A 36 12.10 -3.35 11.01
N THR A 37 11.83 -4.02 12.12
CA THR A 37 12.79 -4.17 13.25
C THR A 37 14.11 -4.86 12.87
N PHE A 38 14.06 -5.79 11.91
CA PHE A 38 15.22 -6.55 11.41
C PHE A 38 15.77 -6.01 10.06
N ARG A 39 15.29 -4.85 9.61
CA ARG A 39 15.73 -4.23 8.36
C ARG A 39 17.21 -3.86 8.43
N ASN A 40 17.97 -4.25 7.40
CA ASN A 40 19.42 -4.03 7.27
C ASN A 40 20.28 -4.68 8.39
N LYS A 41 19.76 -5.71 9.08
CA LYS A 41 20.47 -6.42 10.14
C LYS A 41 20.79 -7.88 9.80
N SER A 42 20.22 -8.42 8.73
CA SER A 42 20.49 -9.79 8.28
C SER A 42 21.93 -9.95 7.79
N MET A 43 22.56 -11.09 8.10
CA MET A 43 23.97 -11.34 7.74
C MET A 43 24.24 -11.21 6.24
N LEU A 44 23.25 -11.57 5.40
CA LEU A 44 23.37 -11.52 3.94
C LEU A 44 23.19 -10.11 3.36
N PHE A 45 22.33 -9.27 3.94
CA PHE A 45 21.94 -7.99 3.32
C PHE A 45 22.38 -6.74 4.10
N LYS A 46 23.05 -6.92 5.24
CA LYS A 46 23.62 -5.82 6.02
C LYS A 46 24.69 -5.09 5.21
N ARG A 47 24.52 -3.79 5.04
CA ARG A 47 25.45 -2.91 4.32
C ARG A 47 25.39 -1.49 4.83
N GLU A 48 26.43 -0.71 4.55
CA GLU A 48 26.41 0.73 4.78
C GLU A 48 25.39 1.43 3.89
N LEU A 49 24.71 2.44 4.45
CA LEU A 49 23.72 3.23 3.76
C LEU A 49 24.41 4.33 2.93
N ARG A 50 23.88 4.62 1.75
CA ARG A 50 24.32 5.78 0.98
C ARG A 50 23.90 7.06 1.72
N PRO A 51 24.64 8.17 1.61
CA PRO A 51 24.40 9.39 2.41
C PRO A 51 22.98 9.97 2.27
N ASN A 52 22.25 9.69 1.18
CA ASN A 52 20.86 10.13 0.97
C ASN A 52 19.80 9.02 1.19
N LYS A 53 20.17 7.86 1.75
CA LYS A 53 19.24 6.76 2.00
C LYS A 53 19.14 6.47 3.49
N GLU A 54 17.96 6.71 4.05
CA GLU A 54 17.67 6.42 5.46
C GLU A 54 17.49 4.91 5.72
N VAL A 55 16.91 4.19 4.75
CA VAL A 55 16.50 2.78 4.90
C VAL A 55 16.81 1.96 3.64
N THR A 56 16.94 0.64 3.79
CA THR A 56 17.20 -0.25 2.64
C THR A 56 15.95 -0.51 1.80
N TRP A 57 14.77 -0.52 2.41
CA TRP A 57 13.46 -0.65 1.76
C TRP A 57 12.37 -0.01 2.65
N LYS A 58 11.25 0.37 2.03
CA LYS A 58 10.10 1.04 2.66
C LYS A 58 8.95 0.05 2.84
#